data_AF-A0A841HLT5-F1
#
_entry.id   AF-A0A841HLT5-F1
#
_cell.length_a   1.000
_cell.length_b   1.000
_cell.length_c   1.000
_cell.angle_alpha   90.00
_cell.angle_beta   90.00
_cell.angle_gamma   90.00
#
_symmetry.space_group_name_H-M   'P 1'
#
loop_
_entity.id
_entity.type
_entity.pdbx_description
1 polymer ?
#
loop_
_entity_poly.entity_id
_entity_poly.type
_entity_poly.pdbx_seq_one_letter_code
_entity_poly.pdbx_strand_id
1 'polypeptide(L)'
;MPAAISPRCLTRVMIDDDCSVEVAQLQLVMQRIQCTLHDIPPSQREYIANALLNLAVSRMLRETGHSQTASILQRLGDVVGTGGEQPPPERAVDLTRMNG
;
A
#
# COMPACT_ATOMS: atom_id res chain seq x y z
N MET A 1 -7.66 39.60 43.43
CA MET A 1 -8.58 38.95 42.46
C MET A 1 -7.74 38.18 41.46
N PRO A 2 -7.68 36.84 41.51
CA PRO A 2 -6.88 36.05 40.57
C PRO A 2 -7.70 35.57 39.36
N ALA A 3 -6.98 35.45 38.25
CA ALA A 3 -7.44 35.32 36.87
C ALA A 3 -8.29 34.07 36.58
N ALA A 4 -9.29 34.26 35.71
CA ALA A 4 -10.10 33.20 35.13
C ALA A 4 -9.23 32.26 34.28
N ILE A 5 -9.21 30.98 34.66
CA ILE A 5 -8.58 29.90 33.89
C ILE A 5 -9.52 29.56 32.74
N SER A 6 -9.13 29.94 31.53
CA SER A 6 -9.85 29.58 30.30
C SER A 6 -9.75 28.06 30.10
N PRO A 7 -10.87 27.34 29.89
CA PRO A 7 -10.83 25.92 29.62
C PRO A 7 -10.25 25.71 28.22
N ARG A 8 -8.99 25.26 28.16
CA ARG A 8 -8.38 24.81 26.91
C ARG A 8 -9.13 23.56 26.46
N CYS A 9 -10.08 23.73 25.55
CA CYS A 9 -10.66 22.65 24.78
C CYS A 9 -9.54 21.93 24.03
N LEU A 10 -9.14 20.77 24.51
CA LEU A 10 -8.30 19.84 23.76
C LEU A 10 -9.19 19.25 22.67
N THR A 11 -9.12 19.81 21.46
CA THR A 11 -9.67 19.16 20.28
C THR A 11 -8.91 17.85 20.08
N ARG A 12 -9.48 16.74 20.54
CA ARG A 12 -9.02 15.40 20.21
C ARG A 12 -9.21 15.23 18.71
N VAL A 13 -8.12 15.41 17.96
CA VAL A 13 -8.07 14.99 16.57
C VAL A 13 -8.20 13.47 16.60
N MET A 14 -9.42 12.98 16.36
CA MET A 14 -9.63 11.58 16.00
C MET A 14 -9.05 11.45 14.60
N ILE A 15 -7.75 11.14 14.51
CA ILE A 15 -7.21 10.58 13.29
C ILE A 15 -7.89 9.21 13.18
N ASP A 16 -8.55 9.00 12.06
CA ASP A 16 -9.24 7.78 11.65
C ASP A 16 -8.33 6.56 11.87
N ASP A 17 -8.46 5.92 13.04
CA ASP A 17 -7.60 4.82 13.50
C ASP A 17 -7.93 3.53 12.73
N ASP A 18 -9.19 3.39 12.30
CA ASP A 18 -9.71 2.22 11.59
C ASP A 18 -9.03 2.00 10.23
N CYS A 19 -8.86 3.04 9.39
CA CYS A 19 -8.12 2.89 8.12
C CYS A 19 -6.66 2.48 8.34
N SER A 20 -6.04 2.91 9.43
CA SER A 20 -4.65 2.60 9.74
C SER A 20 -4.47 1.13 10.14
N VAL A 21 -5.45 0.58 10.88
CA VAL A 21 -5.49 -0.84 11.25
C VAL A 21 -5.71 -1.72 10.01
N GLU A 22 -6.63 -1.35 9.12
CA GLU A 22 -6.89 -2.10 7.87
C GLU A 22 -5.65 -2.14 6.96
N VAL A 23 -4.94 -1.02 6.82
CA VAL A 23 -3.70 -0.95 6.04
C VAL A 23 -2.59 -1.79 6.68
N ALA A 24 -2.44 -1.76 8.00
CA ALA A 24 -1.43 -2.57 8.70
C ALA A 24 -1.70 -4.08 8.55
N GLN A 25 -2.97 -4.51 8.58
CA GLN A 25 -3.34 -5.89 8.33
C GLN A 25 -3.01 -6.33 6.89
N LEU A 26 -3.28 -5.47 5.90
CA LEU A 26 -2.93 -5.74 4.51
C LEU A 26 -1.41 -5.87 4.32
N GLN A 27 -0.62 -4.99 4.95
CA GLN A 27 0.84 -5.06 4.94
C GLN A 27 1.35 -6.37 5.55
N LEU A 28 0.78 -6.81 6.68
CA LEU A 28 1.13 -8.08 7.31
C LEU A 28 0.83 -9.28 6.39
N VAL A 29 -0.30 -9.26 5.70
CA VAL A 29 -0.65 -10.31 4.73
C VAL A 29 0.33 -10.32 3.56
N MET A 30 0.69 -9.15 3.03
CA MET A 30 1.70 -9.04 1.96
C MET A 30 3.06 -9.59 2.40
N GLN A 31 3.50 -9.26 3.61
CA GLN A 31 4.75 -9.78 4.16
C GLN A 31 4.71 -11.31 4.30
N ARG A 32 3.60 -11.88 4.77
CA ARG A 32 3.44 -13.34 4.85
C ARG A 32 3.49 -14.00 3.48
N ILE A 33 2.85 -13.41 2.48
CA ILE A 33 2.91 -13.90 1.09
C ILE A 33 4.37 -13.88 0.62
N GLN A 34 5.10 -12.79 0.84
CA GLN A 34 6.51 -12.68 0.46
C GLN A 34 7.39 -13.75 1.15
N CYS A 35 7.22 -13.96 2.46
CA CYS A 35 7.93 -15.01 3.18
C CYS A 35 7.60 -16.39 2.63
N THR A 36 6.32 -16.66 2.32
CA THR A 36 5.89 -17.95 1.76
C THR A 36 6.46 -18.18 0.37
N LEU A 37 6.54 -17.14 -0.48
CA LEU A 37 7.11 -17.21 -1.82
C LEU A 37 8.63 -17.46 -1.82
N HIS A 38 9.34 -17.15 -0.73
CA HIS A 38 10.78 -17.37 -0.62
C HIS A 38 11.14 -18.86 -0.68
N ASP A 39 10.32 -19.72 -0.08
CA ASP A 39 10.60 -21.16 0.05
C ASP A 39 10.10 -21.97 -1.17
N ILE A 40 9.51 -21.30 -2.16
CA ILE A 40 8.96 -21.93 -3.37
C ILE A 40 10.02 -21.97 -4.47
N PRO A 41 10.15 -23.09 -5.23
CA PRO A 41 11.04 -23.16 -6.38
C PRO A 41 10.81 -22.01 -7.38
N PRO A 42 11.86 -21.47 -8.01
CA PRO A 42 11.76 -20.29 -8.89
C PRO A 42 10.67 -20.41 -9.97
N SER A 43 10.56 -21.58 -10.60
CA SER A 43 9.58 -21.87 -11.64
C SER A 43 8.13 -21.81 -11.16
N GLN A 44 7.85 -22.22 -9.92
CA GLN A 44 6.53 -22.11 -9.31
C GLN A 44 6.29 -20.71 -8.74
N ARG A 45 7.32 -20.06 -8.23
CA ARG A 45 7.25 -18.70 -7.69
C ARG A 45 6.82 -17.68 -8.76
N GLU A 46 7.38 -17.78 -9.96
CA GLU A 46 6.98 -16.94 -11.10
C GLU A 46 5.50 -17.14 -11.47
N TYR A 47 5.05 -18.40 -11.50
CA TYR A 47 3.65 -18.72 -11.77
C TYR A 47 2.72 -18.13 -10.70
N ILE A 48 3.06 -18.27 -9.42
CA ILE A 48 2.25 -17.75 -8.32
C ILE A 48 2.24 -16.22 -8.32
N ALA A 49 3.40 -15.58 -8.55
CA ALA A 49 3.48 -14.12 -8.66
C ALA A 49 2.59 -13.58 -9.79
N ASN A 50 2.60 -14.24 -10.96
CA ASN A 50 1.73 -13.89 -12.07
C ASN A 50 0.24 -14.10 -11.74
N ALA A 51 -0.11 -15.21 -11.09
CA ALA A 51 -1.48 -15.48 -10.68
C ALA A 51 -2.01 -14.42 -9.68
N LEU A 52 -1.19 -14.04 -8.70
CA LEU A 52 -1.52 -12.99 -7.73
C LEU A 52 -1.69 -11.63 -8.42
N LEU A 53 -0.81 -11.29 -9.37
CA LEU A 53 -0.92 -10.06 -10.15
C LEU A 53 -2.22 -10.03 -10.97
N ASN A 54 -2.53 -11.11 -11.69
CA ASN A 54 -3.75 -11.20 -12.50
C ASN A 54 -5.02 -11.08 -11.65
N LEU A 55 -5.04 -11.70 -10.47
CA LEU A 55 -6.15 -11.60 -9.53
C LEU A 55 -6.33 -10.16 -9.03
N ALA A 56 -5.23 -9.52 -8.60
CA ALA A 56 -5.25 -8.13 -8.12
C ALA A 56 -5.74 -7.17 -9.21
N VAL A 57 -5.19 -7.27 -10.43
CA VAL A 57 -5.60 -6.44 -11.58
C VAL A 57 -7.06 -6.68 -11.92
N SER A 58 -7.53 -7.93 -11.95
CA SER A 58 -8.94 -8.24 -12.22
C SER A 58 -9.88 -7.61 -11.19
N ARG A 59 -9.47 -7.59 -9.91
CA ARG A 59 -10.24 -6.95 -8.84
C ARG A 59 -10.25 -5.43 -8.97
N MET A 60 -9.09 -4.82 -9.22
CA MET A 60 -8.96 -3.39 -9.46
C MET A 60 -9.78 -2.91 -10.67
N LEU A 61 -9.78 -3.68 -11.77
CA LEU A 61 -10.60 -3.34 -12.94
C LEU A 61 -12.09 -3.32 -12.59
N ARG A 62 -12.55 -4.23 -11.73
CA ARG A 62 -13.94 -4.31 -11.29
C ARG A 62 -14.34 -3.19 -10.32
N GLU A 63 -13.44 -2.77 -9.43
CA GLU A 63 -13.77 -1.79 -8.38
C GLU A 63 -13.43 -0.35 -8.75
N THR A 64 -12.32 -0.17 -9.47
CA THR A 64 -11.71 1.14 -9.73
C THR A 64 -11.90 1.57 -11.20
N GLY A 65 -12.00 0.60 -12.12
CA GLY A 65 -12.21 0.84 -13.54
C GLY A 65 -10.93 1.00 -14.36
N HIS A 66 -11.05 0.75 -15.67
CA HIS A 66 -9.93 0.57 -16.61
C HIS A 66 -8.87 1.68 -16.57
N SER A 67 -9.27 2.95 -16.68
CA SER A 67 -8.31 4.07 -16.77
C SER A 67 -7.51 4.26 -15.49
N GLN A 68 -8.15 4.07 -14.33
CA GLN A 68 -7.50 4.23 -13.03
C GLN A 68 -6.57 3.03 -12.74
N THR A 69 -7.00 1.80 -13.07
CA THR A 69 -6.14 0.62 -12.99
C THR A 69 -4.90 0.78 -13.88
N ALA A 70 -5.06 1.22 -15.14
CA ALA A 70 -3.93 1.47 -16.04
C ALA A 70 -2.94 2.49 -15.47
N SER A 71 -3.45 3.60 -14.90
CA SER A 71 -2.62 4.61 -14.24
C SER A 71 -1.86 4.08 -13.02
N ILE A 72 -2.46 3.20 -12.22
CA ILE A 72 -1.79 2.57 -11.06
C ILE A 72 -0.68 1.64 -11.53
N LEU A 73 -0.95 0.80 -12.52
CA LEU A 73 0.02 -0.16 -13.06
C LEU A 73 1.18 0.54 -13.76
N GLN A 74 0.92 1.63 -14.49
CA GLN A 74 1.98 2.43 -15.10
C GLN A 74 2.94 2.99 -14.03
N ARG A 75 2.39 3.60 -12.96
CA ARG A 75 3.19 4.10 -11.84
C ARG A 75 4.00 3.00 -11.15
N LEU A 76 3.40 1.81 -10.96
CA LEU A 76 4.13 0.66 -10.42
C LEU A 76 5.28 0.24 -11.34
N GLY A 77 5.04 0.22 -12.66
CA GLY A 77 6.06 -0.04 -13.68
C GLY A 77 7.20 0.97 -13.64
N ASP A 78 6.90 2.26 -13.46
CA ASP A 78 7.90 3.31 -13.33
C ASP A 78 8.77 3.12 -12.07
N VAL A 79 8.16 2.75 -10.94
CA VAL A 79 8.89 2.46 -9.67
C VAL A 79 9.80 1.25 -9.82
N VAL A 80 9.35 0.18 -10.49
CA VAL A 80 10.16 -1.04 -10.69
C VAL A 80 11.25 -0.81 -11.74
N GLY A 81 10.95 -0.06 -12.81
CA GLY A 81 11.84 0.16 -13.95
C GLY A 81 12.96 1.17 -13.71
N THR A 82 12.78 2.11 -12.77
CA THR A 82 13.81 3.11 -12.45
C THR A 82 14.97 2.56 -11.61
N GLY A 83 14.88 1.34 -11.08
CA GLY A 83 15.93 0.75 -10.23
C GLY A 83 16.27 1.58 -8.99
N GLY A 84 15.42 2.55 -8.65
CA GLY A 84 15.58 3.43 -7.50
C GLY A 84 15.30 2.67 -6.22
N GLU A 85 16.13 2.95 -5.21
CA GLU A 85 16.07 2.49 -3.81
C GLU A 85 14.79 1.73 -3.49
N GLN A 86 14.89 0.39 -3.54
CA GLN A 86 13.78 -0.51 -3.23
C GLN A 86 13.22 -0.08 -1.87
N PRO A 87 11.98 0.46 -1.80
CA PRO A 87 11.50 1.04 -0.57
C PRO A 87 11.54 -0.05 0.50
N PRO A 88 12.02 0.26 1.72
CA PRO A 88 12.13 -0.72 2.77
C PRO A 88 10.78 -1.44 2.93
N PRO A 89 10.76 -2.76 3.16
CA PRO A 89 9.55 -3.59 3.11
C PRO A 89 8.45 -3.15 4.08
N GLU A 90 8.81 -2.32 5.06
CA GLU A 90 7.91 -1.72 6.07
C GLU A 90 7.19 -0.46 5.57
N ARG A 91 7.53 0.04 4.37
CA ARG A 91 6.99 1.29 3.81
C ARG A 91 6.22 1.01 2.53
N ALA A 92 4.92 1.33 2.55
CA ALA A 92 4.10 1.29 1.35
C ALA A 92 4.72 2.17 0.25
N VAL A 93 4.75 1.66 -0.99
CA VAL A 93 5.14 2.44 -2.16
C VAL A 93 4.10 3.55 -2.32
N ASP A 94 4.53 4.79 -2.11
CA ASP A 94 3.67 5.95 -2.29
C ASP A 94 3.49 6.23 -3.79
N LEU A 95 2.42 5.66 -4.36
CA LEU A 95 2.04 5.87 -5.76
C LEU A 95 1.40 7.25 -6.00
N THR A 96 1.25 8.10 -4.98
CA THR A 96 0.60 9.42 -5.12
C THR A 96 1.57 10.54 -5.52
N ARG A 97 2.88 10.33 -5.37
CA ARG A 97 3.88 11.35 -5.73
C ARG A 97 4.26 11.25 -7.20
N MET A 98 3.78 12.23 -7.98
CA MET A 98 4.29 12.54 -9.31
C MET A 98 5.73 13.02 -9.22
N ASN A 99 6.65 12.37 -9.94
CA ASN A 99 7.69 13.12 -10.63
C ASN A 99 7.25 13.15 -12.09
N GLY A 100 6.83 14.35 -12.54
CA GLY A 100 6.59 14.61 -13.96
C GLY A 100 7.86 14.56 -14.78
#